data_AF-A0A431VU39-F1
#
_entry.id   AF-A0A431VU39-F1
#
_cell.length_a   1.000
_cell.length_b   1.000
_cell.length_c   1.000
_cell.angle_alpha   90.00
_cell.angle_beta   90.00
_cell.angle_gamma   90.00
#
_symmetry.space_group_name_H-M   'P 1'
#
loop_
_entity.id
_entity.type
_entity.pdbx_description
1 polymer ?
#
loop_
_entity_poly.entity_id
_entity_poly.type
_entity_poly.pdbx_seq_one_letter_code
_entity_poly.pdbx_strand_id
1 'polypeptide(L)'
;QHTCQGAVRSPQVVKFLDHVLRHVAGEVVVILDRAMIHRSKAVQAFVQLHEHLSLVYLPPYAPELNPIELIWADLKRNIVGNFCALTTEMLTKRLKVGWQRVRRKSLPLAFIRGTPFTASLVTSAQISSWQSWKGVKPEC
;
A
#
# COMPACT_ATOMS: atom_id res chain seq x y z
N GLN A 1 11.28 8.82 1.52
CA GLN A 1 11.29 7.40 1.93
C GLN A 1 11.92 7.34 3.31
N HIS A 2 11.17 6.92 4.31
CA HIS A 2 11.71 6.56 5.61
C HIS A 2 12.11 5.08 5.56
N THR A 3 13.39 4.79 5.72
CA THR A 3 13.89 3.40 5.81
C THR A 3 13.92 3.02 7.28
N CYS A 4 13.32 1.88 7.65
CA CYS A 4 13.40 1.33 8.99
C CYS A 4 14.47 0.23 9.05
N GLN A 5 15.17 0.15 10.18
CA GLN A 5 16.02 -0.99 10.49
C GLN A 5 15.16 -2.14 11.04
N GLY A 6 15.34 -3.34 10.50
CA GLY A 6 14.56 -4.53 10.88
C GLY A 6 13.13 -4.56 10.33
N ALA A 7 12.35 -5.53 10.81
CA ALA A 7 10.99 -5.78 10.35
C ALA A 7 10.00 -4.69 10.83
N VAL A 8 9.13 -4.26 9.93
CA VAL A 8 7.97 -3.42 10.26
C VAL A 8 7.00 -4.22 11.12
N ARG A 9 6.54 -3.63 12.23
CA ARG A 9 5.53 -4.21 13.12
C ARG A 9 4.34 -3.28 13.25
N SER A 10 3.31 -3.74 13.97
CA SER A 10 2.07 -3.00 14.20
C SER A 10 2.25 -1.56 14.68
N PRO A 11 3.17 -1.23 15.62
CA PRO A 11 3.33 0.15 16.08
C PRO A 11 3.77 1.11 14.96
N GLN A 12 4.60 0.63 14.02
CA GLN A 12 5.03 1.43 12.87
C GLN A 12 3.87 1.68 11.90
N VAL A 13 2.96 0.71 11.73
CA VAL A 13 1.75 0.89 10.92
C VAL A 13 0.84 1.95 11.53
N VAL A 14 0.60 1.90 12.85
CA VAL A 14 -0.20 2.91 13.55
C VAL A 14 0.42 4.31 13.41
N LYS A 15 1.73 4.45 13.62
CA LYS A 15 2.43 5.74 13.41
C LYS A 15 2.30 6.26 11.99
N PHE A 16 2.28 5.37 11.00
CA PHE A 16 2.07 5.75 9.61
C PHE A 16 0.64 6.26 9.37
N LEU A 17 -0.38 5.57 9.88
CA LEU A 17 -1.78 5.99 9.75
C LEU A 17 -1.99 7.35 10.43
N ASP A 18 -1.51 7.54 11.65
CA ASP A 18 -1.51 8.85 12.33
C ASP A 18 -0.86 9.95 11.48
N HIS A 19 0.29 9.67 10.89
CA HIS A 19 0.96 10.62 10.00
C HIS A 19 0.11 10.97 8.78
N VAL A 20 -0.58 10.00 8.16
CA VAL A 20 -1.48 10.24 7.02
C VAL A 20 -2.66 11.13 7.44
N LEU A 21 -3.32 10.82 8.55
CA LEU A 21 -4.47 11.57 9.05
C LEU A 21 -4.13 13.04 9.36
N ARG A 22 -2.90 13.32 9.78
CA ARG A 22 -2.43 14.70 10.00
C ARG A 22 -2.22 15.52 8.73
N HIS A 23 -2.07 14.87 7.57
CA HIS A 23 -1.75 15.54 6.30
C HIS A 23 -2.86 15.48 5.26
N VAL A 24 -3.85 14.60 5.46
CA VAL A 24 -4.97 14.41 4.54
C VAL A 24 -6.26 14.76 5.28
N ALA A 25 -6.95 15.81 4.83
CA ALA A 25 -8.24 16.19 5.37
C ALA A 25 -9.37 15.40 4.69
N GLY A 26 -10.44 15.12 5.43
CA GLY A 26 -11.63 14.42 4.96
C GLY A 26 -11.57 12.90 5.15
N GLU A 27 -12.44 12.19 4.43
CA GLU A 27 -12.53 10.74 4.46
C GLU A 27 -11.28 10.08 3.84
N VAL A 28 -10.60 9.25 4.62
CA VAL A 28 -9.39 8.55 4.22
C VAL A 28 -9.66 7.05 4.13
N VAL A 29 -9.58 6.52 2.90
CA VAL A 29 -9.63 5.07 2.65
C VAL A 29 -8.23 4.58 2.35
N VAL A 30 -7.71 3.67 3.16
CA VAL A 30 -6.40 3.05 2.97
C VAL A 30 -6.60 1.61 2.49
N ILE A 31 -6.06 1.31 1.31
CA ILE A 31 -6.07 -0.03 0.73
C ILE A 31 -4.78 -0.74 1.10
N LEU A 32 -4.88 -1.91 1.72
CA LEU A 32 -3.76 -2.69 2.24
C LEU A 32 -3.83 -4.13 1.73
N ASP A 33 -2.68 -4.80 1.68
CA ASP A 33 -2.64 -6.24 1.55
C ASP A 33 -3.06 -6.93 2.86
N ARG A 34 -3.16 -8.26 2.87
CA ARG A 34 -3.62 -9.04 4.03
C ARG A 34 -2.52 -9.39 5.04
N ALA A 35 -1.35 -8.76 4.98
CA ALA A 35 -0.27 -9.03 5.92
C ALA A 35 -0.75 -8.87 7.38
N MET A 36 -0.29 -9.78 8.25
CA MET A 36 -0.76 -9.85 9.64
C MET A 36 -0.52 -8.54 10.41
N ILE A 37 0.54 -7.80 10.07
CA ILE A 37 0.86 -6.51 10.69
C ILE A 37 -0.26 -5.48 10.52
N HIS A 38 -0.96 -5.48 9.38
CA HIS A 38 -2.06 -4.57 9.09
C HIS A 38 -3.35 -4.96 9.82
N ARG A 39 -3.52 -6.25 10.13
CA ARG A 39 -4.72 -6.80 10.80
C ARG A 39 -4.57 -6.98 12.31
N SER A 40 -3.50 -6.47 12.88
CA SER A 40 -3.25 -6.58 14.31
C SER A 40 -4.29 -5.82 15.14
N LYS A 41 -4.55 -6.29 16.38
CA LYS A 41 -5.49 -5.65 17.31
C LYS A 41 -5.18 -4.17 17.53
N ALA A 42 -3.90 -3.80 17.60
CA ALA A 42 -3.48 -2.42 17.75
C ALA A 42 -3.91 -1.53 16.58
N VAL A 43 -3.81 -2.03 15.34
CA VAL A 43 -4.25 -1.29 14.15
C VAL A 43 -5.77 -1.19 14.11
N GLN A 44 -6.49 -2.25 14.44
CA GLN A 44 -7.96 -2.24 14.51
C GLN A 44 -8.47 -1.25 15.57
N ALA A 45 -7.87 -1.25 16.76
CA ALA A 45 -8.22 -0.31 17.82
C ALA A 45 -7.96 1.15 17.40
N PHE A 46 -6.84 1.41 16.70
CA PHE A 46 -6.55 2.74 16.17
C PHE A 46 -7.62 3.19 15.17
N VAL A 47 -7.99 2.34 14.21
CA VAL A 47 -9.01 2.68 13.19
C VAL A 47 -10.37 2.96 13.84
N GLN A 48 -10.74 2.22 14.90
CA GLN A 48 -12.00 2.45 15.63
C GLN A 48 -12.04 3.81 16.34
N LEU A 49 -10.90 4.42 16.66
CA LEU A 49 -10.83 5.76 17.26
C LEU A 49 -10.97 6.90 16.24
N HIS A 50 -10.91 6.59 14.94
CA HIS A 50 -10.89 7.57 13.86
C HIS A 50 -11.98 7.26 12.83
N GLU A 51 -13.16 7.86 12.99
CA GLU A 51 -14.32 7.60 12.12
C GLU A 51 -14.08 7.89 10.64
N HIS A 52 -13.24 8.88 10.33
CA HIS A 52 -12.87 9.26 8.97
C HIS A 52 -11.79 8.35 8.35
N LEU A 53 -11.36 7.29 9.04
CA LEU A 53 -10.37 6.32 8.56
C LEU A 53 -11.02 4.97 8.29
N SER A 54 -10.94 4.52 7.04
CA SER A 54 -11.41 3.19 6.64
C SER A 54 -10.27 2.35 6.04
N LEU A 55 -10.17 1.09 6.44
CA LEU A 55 -9.22 0.13 5.87
C LEU A 55 -9.94 -0.85 4.93
N VAL A 56 -9.44 -0.96 3.71
CA VAL A 56 -9.88 -1.95 2.72
C VAL A 56 -8.74 -2.94 2.48
N TYR A 57 -9.04 -4.24 2.50
CA TYR A 57 -8.05 -5.28 2.30
C TYR A 57 -8.22 -5.94 0.93
N LEU A 58 -7.13 -6.02 0.18
CA LEU A 58 -7.08 -6.78 -1.07
C LEU A 58 -7.33 -8.28 -0.82
N PRO A 59 -7.77 -9.04 -1.84
CA PRO A 59 -7.82 -10.50 -1.77
C PRO A 59 -6.46 -11.10 -1.39
N PRO A 60 -6.43 -12.24 -0.68
CA PRO A 60 -5.18 -12.91 -0.38
C PRO A 60 -4.50 -13.37 -1.67
N TYR A 61 -3.17 -13.29 -1.71
CA TYR A 61 -2.34 -13.75 -2.83
C TYR A 61 -2.64 -13.14 -4.20
N ALA A 62 -3.16 -11.90 -4.24
CA ALA A 62 -3.45 -11.16 -5.47
C ALA A 62 -2.47 -9.97 -5.67
N PRO A 63 -1.15 -10.20 -5.83
CA PRO A 63 -0.17 -9.13 -6.01
C PRO A 63 -0.41 -8.30 -7.28
N GLU A 64 -1.03 -8.87 -8.31
CA GLU A 64 -1.41 -8.21 -9.56
C GLU A 64 -2.44 -7.07 -9.35
N LEU A 65 -3.17 -7.11 -8.23
CA LEU A 65 -4.12 -6.08 -7.87
C LEU A 65 -3.47 -4.92 -7.10
N ASN A 66 -2.26 -5.10 -6.57
CA ASN A 66 -1.61 -4.12 -5.72
C ASN A 66 -0.72 -3.17 -6.56
N PRO A 67 -1.11 -1.89 -6.75
CA PRO A 67 -0.35 -0.97 -7.60
C PRO A 67 1.08 -0.71 -7.10
N ILE A 68 1.35 -0.96 -5.81
CA ILE A 68 2.71 -0.83 -5.26
C ILE A 68 3.67 -1.84 -5.91
N GLU A 69 3.19 -2.99 -6.36
CA GLU A 69 4.02 -4.00 -7.03
C GLU A 69 4.49 -3.51 -8.39
N LEU A 70 3.64 -2.79 -9.13
CA LEU A 70 4.03 -2.14 -10.39
C LEU A 70 5.06 -1.04 -10.17
N ILE A 71 4.88 -0.24 -9.11
CA ILE A 71 5.87 0.78 -8.70
C ILE A 71 7.20 0.11 -8.35
N TRP A 72 7.17 -0.99 -7.59
CA TRP A 72 8.38 -1.73 -7.25
C TRP A 72 9.06 -2.35 -8.47
N ALA A 73 8.30 -2.93 -9.40
CA ALA A 73 8.84 -3.48 -10.64
C ALA A 73 9.53 -2.39 -11.47
N ASP A 74 8.92 -1.21 -11.57
CA ASP A 74 9.49 -0.05 -12.25
C ASP A 74 10.78 0.45 -11.55
N LEU A 75 10.77 0.59 -10.22
CA LEU A 75 11.97 0.96 -9.46
C LEU A 75 13.10 -0.07 -9.64
N LYS A 76 12.78 -1.37 -9.54
CA LYS A 76 13.74 -2.47 -9.71
C LYS A 76 14.36 -2.47 -11.10
N ARG A 77 13.54 -2.31 -12.14
CA ARG A 77 14.01 -2.35 -13.53
C ARG A 77 14.76 -1.08 -13.94
N ASN A 78 14.21 0.09 -13.62
CA ASN A 78 14.65 1.35 -14.21
C ASN A 78 15.56 2.19 -13.32
N ILE A 79 15.56 1.96 -11.99
CA ILE A 79 16.37 2.75 -11.05
C ILE A 79 17.58 1.97 -10.54
N VAL A 80 17.36 0.71 -10.14
CA VAL A 80 18.43 -0.17 -9.62
C VAL A 80 18.85 -1.26 -10.62
N GLY A 81 18.22 -1.31 -11.79
CA GLY A 81 18.67 -2.19 -12.87
C GLY A 81 20.13 -1.88 -13.22
N ASN A 82 20.97 -2.92 -13.20
CA ASN A 82 22.41 -2.83 -13.44
C ASN A 82 23.19 -1.93 -12.46
N PHE A 83 22.61 -1.63 -11.28
CA PHE A 83 23.30 -0.88 -10.23
C PHE A 83 23.83 -1.82 -9.13
N CYS A 84 25.14 -2.00 -9.09
CA CYS A 84 25.80 -2.76 -8.02
C CYS A 84 26.08 -1.83 -6.82
N ALA A 85 25.19 -1.87 -5.83
CA ALA A 85 25.41 -1.17 -4.57
C ALA A 85 26.36 -1.98 -3.68
N LEU A 86 27.47 -1.37 -3.24
CA LEU A 86 28.40 -1.97 -2.28
C LEU A 86 27.97 -1.77 -0.83
N THR A 87 27.10 -0.79 -0.58
CA THR A 87 26.56 -0.50 0.75
C THR A 87 25.07 -0.19 0.69
N THR A 88 24.39 -0.36 1.84
CA THR A 88 22.95 -0.07 1.95
C THR A 88 22.66 1.42 1.80
N GLU A 89 23.62 2.29 2.13
CA GLU A 89 23.54 3.74 1.98
C GLU A 89 23.54 4.13 0.49
N MET A 90 24.39 3.48 -0.31
CA MET A 90 24.42 3.69 -1.77
C MET A 90 23.09 3.29 -2.40
N LEU A 91 22.56 2.13 -2.01
CA LEU A 91 21.24 1.67 -2.47
C LEU A 91 20.13 2.64 -2.03
N THR A 92 20.15 3.08 -0.78
CA THR A 92 19.16 4.03 -0.24
C THR A 92 19.21 5.37 -0.98
N LYS A 93 20.39 5.91 -1.27
CA LYS A 93 20.55 7.13 -2.07
C LYS A 93 19.97 6.97 -3.47
N ARG A 94 20.24 5.83 -4.13
CA ARG A 94 19.71 5.54 -5.46
C ARG A 94 18.19 5.42 -5.47
N LEU A 95 17.63 4.70 -4.49
CA LEU A 95 16.17 4.57 -4.34
C LEU A 95 15.49 5.91 -4.05
N LYS A 96 16.10 6.81 -3.27
CA LYS A 96 15.55 8.16 -3.02
C LYS A 96 15.30 8.92 -4.32
N VAL A 97 16.23 8.84 -5.30
CA VAL A 97 16.05 9.45 -6.63
C VAL A 97 14.89 8.79 -7.38
N GLY A 98 14.81 7.46 -7.34
CA GLY A 98 13.68 6.72 -7.92
C GLY A 98 12.32 7.14 -7.36
N TRP A 99 12.21 7.26 -6.04
CA TRP A 99 10.98 7.71 -5.39
C TRP A 99 10.62 9.16 -5.73
N GLN A 100 11.59 10.05 -5.93
CA GLN A 100 11.31 11.41 -6.41
C GLN A 100 10.70 11.41 -7.82
N ARG A 101 11.09 10.46 -8.69
CA ARG A 101 10.45 10.26 -10.00
C ARG A 101 9.01 9.78 -9.84
N VAL A 102 8.77 8.76 -9.02
CA VAL A 102 7.43 8.20 -8.77
C VAL A 102 6.48 9.25 -8.18
N ARG A 103 6.98 10.19 -7.37
CA ARG A 103 6.18 11.28 -6.78
C ARG A 103 5.66 12.30 -7.80
N ARG A 104 6.12 12.28 -9.06
CA ARG A 104 5.60 13.17 -10.10
C ARG A 104 4.16 12.71 -10.44
N LYS A 105 3.20 13.64 -10.32
CA LYS A 105 1.74 13.40 -10.23
C LYS A 105 1.14 12.39 -11.22
N SER A 106 1.73 12.20 -12.41
CA SER A 106 1.20 11.33 -13.45
C SER A 106 1.45 9.83 -13.20
N LEU A 107 2.53 9.47 -12.51
CA LEU A 107 2.96 8.07 -12.40
C LEU A 107 2.09 7.23 -11.43
N PRO A 108 1.78 7.68 -10.21
CA PRO A 108 0.94 6.90 -9.28
C PRO A 108 -0.45 6.61 -9.87
N LEU A 109 -1.04 7.60 -10.54
CA LEU A 109 -2.33 7.43 -11.23
C LEU A 109 -2.22 6.47 -12.42
N ALA A 110 -1.12 6.50 -13.18
CA ALA A 110 -0.89 5.55 -14.25
C ALA A 110 -0.77 4.10 -13.74
N PHE A 111 -0.11 3.88 -12.60
CA PHE A 111 -0.02 2.55 -11.98
C PHE A 111 -1.37 2.05 -11.48
N ILE A 112 -2.19 2.91 -10.89
CA ILE A 112 -3.56 2.56 -10.47
C ILE A 112 -4.42 2.18 -11.69
N ARG A 113 -4.28 2.89 -12.80
CA ARG A 113 -4.99 2.55 -14.06
C ARG A 113 -4.49 1.26 -14.71
N GLY A 114 -3.25 0.86 -14.41
CA GLY A 114 -2.62 -0.34 -14.95
C GLY A 114 -2.95 -1.64 -14.22
N THR A 115 -3.67 -1.57 -13.09
CA THR A 115 -4.21 -2.77 -12.42
C THR A 115 -5.69 -2.95 -12.78
N PRO A 116 -6.27 -4.16 -12.62
CA PRO A 116 -7.72 -4.40 -12.76
C PRO A 116 -8.58 -3.57 -11.80
N PHE A 117 -7.97 -2.77 -10.93
CA PHE A 117 -8.57 -1.85 -9.96
C PHE A 117 -9.27 -0.64 -10.61
N THR A 118 -9.67 -0.71 -11.88
CA THR A 118 -10.23 0.42 -12.61
C THR A 118 -11.63 0.78 -12.11
N ALA A 119 -11.70 1.90 -11.39
CA ALA A 119 -12.83 2.80 -11.13
C ALA A 119 -14.14 2.25 -10.49
N SER A 120 -14.44 0.95 -10.50
CA SER A 120 -15.72 0.46 -9.94
C SER A 120 -15.70 0.44 -8.40
N LEU A 121 -14.55 0.16 -7.79
CA LEU A 121 -14.44 -0.13 -6.35
C LEU A 121 -14.34 1.08 -5.42
N VAL A 122 -14.26 2.31 -5.96
CA VAL A 122 -14.22 3.55 -5.14
C VAL A 122 -15.63 4.11 -4.91
N THR A 123 -16.67 3.37 -5.30
CA THR A 123 -18.03 3.66 -4.85
C THR A 123 -18.33 2.84 -3.59
N SER A 124 -18.86 3.51 -2.56
CA SER A 124 -19.19 2.96 -1.23
C SER A 124 -20.06 1.69 -1.29
N ALA A 125 -20.70 1.42 -2.43
CA ALA A 125 -21.60 0.28 -2.66
C ALA A 125 -20.90 -1.08 -2.85
N GLN A 126 -19.62 -1.13 -3.24
CA GLN A 126 -18.94 -2.43 -3.44
C GLN A 126 -18.18 -2.91 -2.20
N ILE A 127 -17.77 -2.03 -1.28
CA ILE A 127 -17.05 -2.41 -0.04
C ILE A 127 -17.86 -3.43 0.80
N SER A 128 -19.18 -3.33 0.79
CA SER A 128 -20.12 -4.27 1.44
C SER A 128 -20.27 -5.59 0.66
N SER A 129 -20.23 -5.56 -0.68
CA SER A 129 -20.27 -6.77 -1.53
C SER A 129 -19.04 -7.67 -1.33
N TRP A 130 -17.85 -7.09 -1.13
CA TRP A 130 -16.61 -7.86 -0.88
C TRP A 130 -16.56 -8.55 0.48
N GLN A 131 -17.29 -8.04 1.48
CA GLN A 131 -17.39 -8.70 2.80
C GLN A 131 -18.23 -9.98 2.75
N SER A 132 -19.07 -10.16 1.73
CA SER A 132 -19.91 -11.35 1.51
C SER A 132 -19.12 -12.56 0.94
N TRP A 133 -18.00 -12.33 0.24
CA TRP A 133 -17.11 -13.38 -0.30
C TRP A 133 -16.26 -14.12 0.76
N LYS A 134 -16.64 -14.05 2.05
CA LYS A 134 -15.95 -14.75 3.15
C LYS A 134 -16.10 -16.29 3.13
N GLY A 135 -16.74 -16.88 2.12
CA GLY A 135 -17.11 -18.30 2.14
C GLY A 135 -16.86 -19.11 0.86
N VAL A 136 -16.40 -18.53 -0.24
CA VAL A 136 -16.19 -19.30 -1.48
C VAL A 136 -14.74 -19.80 -1.51
N LYS A 137 -14.55 -21.08 -1.15
CA LYS A 137 -13.33 -21.81 -1.49
C LYS A 137 -13.26 -21.87 -3.03
N PRO A 138 -12.09 -21.65 -3.65
CA PRO A 138 -11.95 -21.98 -5.06
C PRO A 138 -12.14 -23.49 -5.21
N GLU A 139 -13.19 -23.89 -5.91
CA GLU A 139 -13.24 -25.22 -6.50
C GLU A 139 -12.37 -25.21 -7.77
N CYS A 140 -11.58 -26.28 -7.89
CA CYS A 140 -10.60 -26.63 -8.94
C CYS A 140 -9.21 -26.01 -8.83
#